data_AF-A0A9Y2JLS8-F1
#
_entry.id   AF-A0A9Y2JLS8-F1
#
_cell.length_a   1.000
_cell.length_b   1.000
_cell.length_c   1.000
_cell.angle_alpha   90.00
_cell.angle_beta   90.00
_cell.angle_gamma   90.00
#
_symmetry.space_group_name_H-M   'P 1'
#
loop_
_entity.id
_entity.type
_entity.pdbx_description
1 polymer ?
#
loop_
_entity_poly.entity_id
_entity_poly.type
_entity_poly.pdbx_seq_one_letter_code
_entity_poly.pdbx_strand_id
1 'polypeptide(L)'
;MQSESRIADLFACHRPESSIHATSDSAGLPAPYLRSWLTPEETGRPVAPPSKATLQQLAAASGADFTAVQQAFTAAWSTLQGGHWNHFAEGDRVLVFGKPDPASGSRRVRRGTVLAPPSAEIIKIGFGNEEYEELSPADPVHVSHAAGACRCVVAIS
;
A
#
# COMPACT_ATOMS: atom_id res chain seq x y z
N MET A 1 -12.75 -0.70 13.94
CA MET A 1 -11.52 -1.45 13.59
C MET A 1 -11.72 -1.98 12.19
N GLN A 2 -11.43 -1.17 11.17
CA GLN A 2 -11.44 -1.60 9.78
C GLN A 2 -9.98 -1.69 9.35
N SER A 3 -9.52 -2.90 9.06
CA SER A 3 -8.40 -3.07 8.16
C SER A 3 -8.95 -2.76 6.77
N GLU A 4 -8.93 -1.49 6.36
CA GLU A 4 -9.28 -1.12 4.99
C GLU A 4 -8.22 -1.73 4.06
N SER A 5 -8.63 -2.76 3.31
CA SER A 5 -7.74 -3.43 2.38
C SER A 5 -7.46 -2.47 1.22
N ARG A 6 -6.18 -2.11 1.01
CA ARG A 6 -5.75 -1.28 -0.13
C ARG A 6 -6.25 -1.78 -1.48
N ILE A 7 -6.44 -3.10 -1.59
CA ILE A 7 -6.95 -3.74 -2.79
C ILE A 7 -8.46 -3.52 -2.92
N ALA A 8 -9.20 -3.50 -1.80
CA ALA A 8 -10.60 -3.09 -1.78
C ALA A 8 -10.75 -1.62 -2.22
N ASP A 9 -9.93 -0.71 -1.68
CA ASP A 9 -10.01 0.71 -1.99
C ASP A 9 -9.69 1.00 -3.47
N LEU A 10 -8.67 0.31 -4.01
CA LEU A 10 -8.33 0.36 -5.43
C LEU A 10 -9.55 -0.04 -6.29
N PHE A 11 -10.20 -1.16 -5.97
CA PHE A 11 -11.34 -1.62 -6.75
C PHE A 11 -12.57 -0.73 -6.55
N ALA A 12 -12.82 -0.22 -5.35
CA ALA A 12 -13.90 0.74 -5.11
C ALA A 12 -13.70 2.04 -5.90
N CYS A 13 -12.46 2.52 -6.05
CA CYS A 13 -12.15 3.72 -6.82
C CYS A 13 -12.41 3.55 -8.32
N HIS A 14 -12.02 2.41 -8.90
CA HIS A 14 -12.10 2.19 -10.34
C HIS A 14 -13.37 1.47 -10.80
N ARG A 15 -14.01 0.70 -9.91
CA ARG A 15 -15.27 -0.03 -10.15
C ARG A 15 -16.14 -0.12 -8.88
N PRO A 16 -16.70 1.01 -8.40
CA PRO A 16 -17.49 1.05 -7.17
C PRO A 16 -18.72 0.12 -7.19
N GLU A 17 -19.30 -0.10 -8.37
CA GLU A 17 -20.49 -0.95 -8.55
C GLU A 17 -20.17 -2.44 -8.75
N SER A 18 -18.90 -2.82 -8.84
CA SER A 18 -18.50 -4.21 -9.12
C SER A 18 -18.18 -4.97 -7.84
N SER A 19 -18.81 -6.13 -7.69
CA SER A 19 -18.44 -7.06 -6.62
C SER A 19 -17.05 -7.67 -6.87
N ILE A 20 -16.39 -8.11 -5.81
CA ILE A 20 -15.11 -8.84 -5.89
C ILE A 20 -15.23 -10.08 -6.79
N HIS A 21 -16.41 -10.73 -6.80
CA HIS A 21 -16.68 -11.85 -7.69
C HIS A 21 -16.66 -11.42 -9.16
N ALA A 22 -17.35 -10.33 -9.50
CA ALA A 22 -17.35 -9.80 -10.86
C ALA A 22 -15.93 -9.40 -11.32
N THR A 23 -15.12 -8.81 -10.44
CA THR A 23 -13.72 -8.49 -10.73
C THR A 23 -12.86 -9.74 -10.91
N SER A 24 -13.06 -10.78 -10.09
CA SER A 24 -12.36 -12.07 -10.22
C SER A 24 -12.68 -12.74 -11.56
N ASP A 25 -13.96 -12.82 -11.89
CA ASP A 25 -14.44 -13.45 -13.12
C ASP A 25 -13.94 -12.70 -14.35
N SER A 26 -14.01 -11.36 -14.33
CA SER A 26 -13.48 -10.52 -15.41
C SER A 26 -11.95 -10.63 -15.57
N ALA A 27 -11.22 -10.92 -14.49
CA ALA A 27 -9.77 -11.14 -14.54
C ALA A 27 -9.41 -12.58 -14.93
N GLY A 28 -10.38 -13.49 -15.00
CA GLY A 28 -10.13 -14.93 -15.18
C GLY A 28 -9.39 -15.55 -13.99
N LEU A 29 -9.60 -15.03 -12.79
CA LEU A 29 -8.96 -15.48 -11.56
C LEU A 29 -9.96 -16.19 -10.64
N PRO A 30 -9.54 -17.24 -9.91
CA PRO A 30 -10.40 -17.86 -8.91
C PRO A 30 -10.83 -16.85 -7.85
N ALA A 31 -12.12 -16.76 -7.54
CA ALA A 31 -12.60 -15.87 -6.46
C ALA A 31 -11.88 -16.06 -5.11
N PRO A 32 -11.48 -17.28 -4.68
CA PRO A 32 -10.68 -17.46 -3.48
C PRO A 32 -9.32 -16.76 -3.53
N TYR A 33 -8.74 -16.61 -4.72
CA TYR A 33 -7.46 -15.90 -4.88
C TYR A 33 -7.62 -14.44 -4.46
N LEU A 34 -8.55 -13.68 -5.04
CA LEU A 34 -8.73 -12.26 -4.67
C LEU A 34 -9.17 -12.10 -3.21
N ARG A 35 -9.99 -13.02 -2.69
CA ARG A 35 -10.37 -12.97 -1.26
C ARG A 35 -9.18 -13.12 -0.31
N SER A 36 -8.18 -13.96 -0.64
CA SER A 36 -6.93 -14.09 0.16
C SER A 36 -6.17 -12.78 0.33
N TRP A 37 -6.37 -11.81 -0.57
CA TRP A 37 -5.77 -10.50 -0.50
C TRP A 37 -6.62 -9.45 0.22
N LEU A 38 -7.92 -9.71 0.37
CA LEU A 38 -8.90 -8.77 0.92
C LEU A 38 -9.22 -9.08 2.38
N THR A 39 -9.44 -10.35 2.70
CA THR A 39 -9.70 -10.86 4.07
C THR A 39 -8.74 -12.01 4.40
N PRO A 40 -7.43 -11.76 4.46
CA PRO A 40 -6.38 -12.76 4.69
C PRO A 40 -6.53 -13.50 6.02
N GLU A 41 -7.12 -12.87 7.03
CA GLU A 41 -7.46 -13.46 8.33
C GLU A 41 -8.57 -14.53 8.25
N GLU A 42 -9.48 -14.40 7.28
CA GLU A 42 -10.59 -15.34 7.07
C GLU A 42 -10.22 -16.46 6.08
N THR A 43 -9.39 -16.14 5.09
CA THR A 43 -9.16 -17.00 3.92
C THR A 43 -7.75 -17.56 3.84
N GLY A 44 -6.88 -17.19 4.79
CA GLY A 44 -5.46 -17.53 4.76
C GLY A 44 -4.66 -16.55 3.90
N ARG A 45 -3.43 -16.26 4.32
CA ARG A 45 -2.54 -15.34 3.59
C ARG A 45 -2.19 -15.92 2.21
N PRO A 46 -2.04 -15.07 1.18
CA PRO A 46 -1.51 -15.50 -0.10
C PRO A 46 -0.09 -16.07 0.11
N VAL A 47 0.24 -17.13 -0.62
CA VAL A 47 1.51 -17.85 -0.48
C VAL A 47 2.63 -17.25 -1.33
N ALA A 48 2.29 -16.40 -2.30
CA ALA A 48 3.21 -15.74 -3.20
C ALA A 48 2.63 -14.40 -3.68
N PRO A 49 3.48 -13.43 -4.05
CA PRO A 49 3.01 -12.20 -4.69
C PRO A 49 2.41 -12.51 -6.07
N PRO A 50 1.50 -11.66 -6.60
CA PRO A 50 0.90 -11.88 -7.90
C PRO A 50 1.95 -11.80 -9.01
N SER A 51 1.82 -12.66 -10.01
CA SER A 51 2.66 -12.57 -11.21
C SER A 51 2.36 -11.28 -11.99
N LYS A 52 3.29 -10.84 -12.84
CA LYS A 52 3.05 -9.70 -13.75
C LYS A 52 1.80 -9.92 -14.61
N ALA A 53 1.59 -11.13 -15.12
CA ALA A 53 0.43 -11.47 -15.94
C ALA A 53 -0.89 -11.32 -15.13
N THR A 54 -0.89 -11.79 -13.88
CA THR A 54 -2.02 -11.63 -12.95
C THR A 54 -2.32 -10.16 -12.69
N LEU A 55 -1.29 -9.33 -12.47
CA LEU A 55 -1.47 -7.88 -12.28
C LEU A 55 -2.02 -7.19 -13.54
N GLN A 56 -1.60 -7.61 -14.74
CA GLN A 56 -2.15 -7.10 -16.00
C GLN A 56 -3.61 -7.49 -16.21
N GLN A 57 -3.99 -8.73 -15.87
CA GLN A 57 -5.38 -9.18 -15.90
C GLN A 57 -6.26 -8.36 -14.95
N LEU A 58 -5.78 -8.12 -13.74
CA LEU A 58 -6.47 -7.30 -12.75
C LEU A 58 -6.62 -5.84 -13.18
N ALA A 59 -5.58 -5.25 -13.76
CA ALA A 59 -5.63 -3.88 -14.31
C ALA A 59 -6.69 -3.76 -15.42
N ALA A 60 -6.71 -4.73 -16.35
CA ALA A 60 -7.73 -4.77 -17.40
C ALA A 60 -9.15 -4.99 -16.83
N ALA A 61 -9.28 -5.88 -15.86
CA ALA A 61 -10.55 -6.21 -15.22
C ALA A 61 -11.09 -5.10 -14.33
N SER A 62 -10.25 -4.23 -13.75
CA SER A 62 -10.69 -3.08 -12.98
C SER A 62 -10.73 -1.79 -13.79
N GLY A 63 -10.11 -1.74 -14.96
CA GLY A 63 -9.88 -0.49 -15.71
C GLY A 63 -8.88 0.45 -15.04
N ALA A 64 -8.09 -0.04 -14.09
CA ALA A 64 -7.05 0.73 -13.41
C ALA A 64 -5.73 0.70 -14.19
N ASP A 65 -4.87 1.69 -13.95
CA ASP A 65 -3.50 1.66 -14.48
C ASP A 65 -2.71 0.48 -13.89
N PHE A 66 -1.91 -0.18 -14.72
CA PHE A 66 -1.09 -1.32 -14.28
C PHE A 66 -0.17 -0.96 -13.10
N THR A 67 0.38 0.25 -13.10
CA THR A 67 1.26 0.74 -12.03
C THR A 67 0.49 0.85 -10.73
N ALA A 68 -0.74 1.37 -10.76
CA ALA A 68 -1.59 1.48 -9.57
C ALA A 68 -1.94 0.10 -8.99
N VAL A 69 -2.32 -0.86 -9.84
CA VAL A 69 -2.58 -2.24 -9.41
C VAL A 69 -1.33 -2.88 -8.81
N GLN A 70 -0.19 -2.75 -9.47
CA GLN A 70 1.07 -3.30 -8.99
C GLN A 70 1.50 -2.70 -7.65
N GLN A 71 1.29 -1.39 -7.46
CA GLN A 71 1.60 -0.70 -6.22
C GLN A 71 0.73 -1.22 -5.07
N ALA A 72 -0.59 -1.31 -5.26
CA ALA A 72 -1.53 -1.79 -4.25
C ALA A 72 -1.20 -3.22 -3.79
N PHE A 73 -0.96 -4.14 -4.72
CA PHE A 73 -0.63 -5.54 -4.39
C PHE A 73 0.76 -5.68 -3.75
N THR A 74 1.74 -4.88 -4.17
CA THR A 74 3.07 -4.89 -3.53
C THR A 74 2.98 -4.39 -2.09
N ALA A 75 2.23 -3.31 -1.86
CA ALA A 75 2.01 -2.77 -0.52
C ALA A 75 1.25 -3.75 0.37
N ALA A 76 0.19 -4.40 -0.15
CA ALA A 76 -0.54 -5.43 0.55
C ALA A 76 0.35 -6.62 0.91
N TRP A 77 1.17 -7.09 -0.02
CA TRP A 77 2.12 -8.19 0.21
C TRP A 77 3.09 -7.87 1.34
N SER A 78 3.69 -6.67 1.33
CA SER A 78 4.60 -6.23 2.38
C SER A 78 3.93 -6.20 3.75
N THR A 79 2.70 -5.67 3.83
CA THR A 79 1.90 -5.70 5.08
C THR A 79 1.67 -7.12 5.56
N LEU A 80 1.37 -8.06 4.66
CA LEU A 80 1.10 -9.47 4.99
C LEU A 80 2.34 -10.26 5.43
N GLN A 81 3.53 -9.91 4.94
CA GLN A 81 4.76 -10.66 5.19
C GLN A 81 5.59 -10.19 6.38
N GLY A 82 5.23 -9.08 7.03
CA GLY A 82 5.84 -8.75 8.32
C GLY A 82 5.74 -7.30 8.78
N GLY A 83 4.94 -6.47 8.11
CA GLY A 83 4.62 -5.13 8.62
C GLY A 83 4.70 -4.05 7.56
N HIS A 84 4.00 -2.96 7.84
CA HIS A 84 3.88 -1.80 6.97
C HIS A 84 5.22 -1.22 6.54
N TRP A 85 6.25 -1.38 7.38
CA TRP A 85 7.55 -0.74 7.18
C TRP A 85 8.65 -1.66 6.63
N ASN A 86 8.39 -2.95 6.43
CA ASN A 86 9.42 -3.95 6.09
C ASN A 86 10.16 -3.76 4.77
N HIS A 87 9.70 -2.83 3.93
CA HIS A 87 10.34 -2.49 2.66
C HIS A 87 11.27 -1.28 2.77
N PHE A 88 11.40 -0.68 3.96
CA PHE A 88 12.38 0.36 4.25
C PHE A 88 13.59 -0.22 4.98
N ALA A 89 14.76 0.33 4.69
CA ALA A 89 16.03 0.05 5.35
C ALA A 89 16.62 1.34 5.94
N GLU A 90 17.50 1.20 6.93
CA GLU A 90 18.30 2.31 7.44
C GLU A 90 19.04 3.01 6.30
N GLY A 91 19.01 4.34 6.29
CA GLY A 91 19.61 5.17 5.25
C GLY A 91 18.70 5.43 4.04
N ASP A 92 17.54 4.80 3.95
CA ASP A 92 16.60 5.07 2.87
C ASP A 92 16.12 6.52 2.88
N ARG A 93 16.18 7.16 1.71
CA ARG A 93 15.59 8.48 1.48
C ARG A 93 14.10 8.34 1.24
N VAL A 94 13.31 9.07 2.01
CA VAL A 94 11.85 8.95 2.00
C VAL A 94 11.15 10.30 1.83
N LEU A 95 9.92 10.25 1.35
CA LEU A 95 8.94 11.33 1.36
C LEU A 95 7.87 10.99 2.39
N VAL A 96 7.59 11.93 3.29
CA VAL A 96 6.52 11.85 4.29
C VAL A 96 5.43 12.83 3.89
N PHE A 97 4.28 12.30 3.50
CA PHE A 97 3.08 13.05 3.17
C PHE A 97 2.23 13.17 4.41
N GLY A 98 1.94 14.40 4.83
CA GLY A 98 1.05 14.65 5.97
C GLY A 98 -0.42 14.32 5.65
N LYS A 99 -1.27 14.60 6.64
CA LYS A 99 -2.73 14.57 6.49
C LYS A 99 -3.16 15.48 5.31
N PRO A 100 -4.12 15.06 4.48
CA PRO A 100 -4.65 15.91 3.43
C PRO A 100 -5.35 17.13 4.04
N ASP A 101 -5.09 18.29 3.45
CA ASP A 101 -5.80 19.53 3.75
C ASP A 101 -7.29 19.37 3.38
N PRO A 102 -8.24 19.62 4.29
CA PRO A 102 -9.66 19.38 4.03
C PRO A 102 -10.26 20.25 2.92
N ALA A 103 -9.68 21.42 2.64
CA ALA A 103 -10.22 22.36 1.66
C ALA A 103 -9.68 22.10 0.24
N SER A 104 -8.42 21.67 0.14
CA SER A 104 -7.69 21.53 -1.13
C SER A 104 -7.32 20.10 -1.49
N GLY A 105 -7.44 19.15 -0.56
CA GLY A 105 -6.95 17.77 -0.71
C GLY A 105 -5.43 17.64 -0.79
N SER A 106 -4.70 18.77 -0.76
CA SER A 106 -3.24 18.79 -0.91
C SER A 106 -2.56 18.28 0.36
N ARG A 107 -1.42 17.60 0.20
CA ARG A 107 -0.64 17.08 1.33
C ARG A 107 0.67 17.84 1.43
N ARG A 108 1.04 18.24 2.64
CA ARG A 108 2.40 18.72 2.91
C ARG A 108 3.37 17.56 2.76
N VAL A 109 4.42 17.73 1.95
CA VAL A 109 5.44 16.71 1.72
C VAL A 109 6.75 17.14 2.37
N ARG A 110 7.34 16.25 3.17
CA ARG A 110 8.66 16.42 3.77
C ARG A 110 9.61 15.34 3.27
N ARG A 111 10.89 15.69 3.11
CA ARG A 111 11.95 14.74 2.76
C ARG A 111 12.66 14.31 4.05
N GLY A 112 12.87 13.02 4.22
CA GLY A 112 13.54 12.48 5.40
C GLY A 112 14.46 11.31 5.07
N THR A 113 15.14 10.80 6.09
CA THR A 113 16.00 9.61 6.02
C THR A 113 15.63 8.64 7.13
N VAL A 114 15.50 7.35 6.80
CA VAL A 114 15.24 6.30 7.80
C VAL A 114 16.47 6.14 8.68
N LEU A 115 16.30 6.29 10.00
CA LEU A 115 17.42 6.36 10.95
C LEU A 115 17.85 5.02 11.54
N ALA A 116 16.99 4.00 11.46
CA ALA A 116 17.25 2.66 11.97
C ALA A 116 16.39 1.65 11.20
N PRO A 117 16.74 0.36 11.20
CA PRO A 117 15.88 -0.68 10.64
C PRO A 117 14.49 -0.59 11.29
N PRO A 118 13.41 -0.49 10.49
CA PRO A 118 12.09 -0.33 11.03
C PRO A 118 11.59 -1.62 11.69
N SER A 119 10.68 -1.46 12.65
CA SER A 119 9.90 -2.57 13.21
C SER A 119 8.57 -2.70 12.47
N ALA A 120 7.75 -3.70 12.83
CA ALA A 120 6.40 -3.81 12.29
C ALA A 120 5.49 -2.62 12.68
N GLU A 121 5.80 -1.95 13.81
CA GLU A 121 4.96 -0.94 14.44
C GLU A 121 5.48 0.48 14.22
N ILE A 122 6.79 0.66 14.07
CA ILE A 122 7.43 1.98 14.07
C ILE A 122 8.48 2.09 12.97
N ILE A 123 8.46 3.21 12.26
CA ILE A 123 9.56 3.71 11.43
C ILE A 123 10.09 5.04 12.00
N LYS A 124 11.41 5.15 12.13
CA LYS A 124 12.08 6.35 12.64
C LYS A 124 12.67 7.15 11.49
N ILE A 125 12.24 8.40 11.31
CA ILE A 125 12.63 9.24 10.18
C ILE A 125 13.25 10.54 10.68
N GLY A 126 14.47 10.85 10.24
CA GLY A 126 15.15 12.11 10.50
C GLY A 126 14.88 13.14 9.41
N PHE A 127 14.70 14.40 9.82
CA PHE A 127 14.43 15.54 8.93
C PHE A 127 15.58 16.57 8.88
N GLY A 128 16.67 16.33 9.60
CA GLY A 128 17.81 17.24 9.74
C GLY A 128 17.86 17.88 11.13
N ASN A 129 19.00 18.50 11.50
CA ASN A 129 19.19 19.18 12.79
C ASN A 129 18.84 18.34 14.03
N GLU A 130 19.12 17.04 14.02
CA GLU A 130 18.77 16.10 15.09
C GLU A 130 17.25 15.89 15.32
N GLU A 131 16.39 16.53 14.52
CA GLU A 131 14.95 16.29 14.55
C GLU A 131 14.61 14.95 13.88
N TYR A 132 13.82 14.15 14.59
CA TYR A 132 13.26 12.91 14.08
C TYR A 132 11.81 12.73 14.53
N GLU A 133 11.06 11.95 13.77
CA GLU A 133 9.74 11.46 14.15
C GLU A 133 9.74 9.94 14.16
N GLU A 134 8.97 9.38 15.09
CA GLU A 134 8.59 7.96 15.10
C GLU A 134 7.16 7.88 14.60
N LEU A 135 6.95 7.16 13.50
CA LEU A 135 5.67 7.02 12.85
C LEU A 135 5.19 5.58 12.93
N SER A 136 3.90 5.42 13.17
CA SER A 136 3.17 4.16 13.21
C SER A 136 2.20 4.04 12.04
N PRO A 137 1.74 2.83 11.69
CA PRO A 137 0.73 2.64 10.65
C PRO A 137 -0.62 3.30 10.96
N ALA A 138 -0.87 3.68 12.21
CA ALA A 138 -2.08 4.38 12.63
C ALA A 138 -2.01 5.90 12.42
N ASP A 139 -0.82 6.44 12.17
CA ASP A 139 -0.66 7.86 11.92
C ASP A 139 -1.25 8.24 10.56
N PRO A 140 -1.94 9.39 10.44
CA PRO A 140 -2.58 9.83 9.20
C PRO A 140 -1.56 10.41 8.21
N VAL A 141 -0.47 9.69 7.99
CA VAL A 141 0.69 10.07 7.18
C VAL A 141 1.03 8.94 6.22
N HIS A 142 1.56 9.29 5.06
CA HIS A 142 2.04 8.31 4.09
C HIS A 142 3.54 8.44 3.95
N VAL A 143 4.25 7.32 3.90
CA VAL A 143 5.70 7.29 3.68
C VAL A 143 5.99 6.53 2.38
N SER A 144 6.85 7.08 1.54
CA SER A 144 7.33 6.42 0.32
C SER A 144 8.82 6.68 0.09
N HIS A 145 9.51 5.83 -0.66
CA HIS A 145 10.89 6.13 -1.07
C HIS A 145 10.94 7.36 -2.01
N ALA A 146 11.89 8.25 -1.77
CA ALA A 146 12.06 9.48 -2.54
C ALA A 146 12.48 9.26 -3.99
N ALA A 147 13.03 8.09 -4.33
CA ALA A 147 13.41 7.73 -5.69
C ALA A 147 12.22 7.41 -6.60
N GLY A 148 10.97 7.38 -6.08
CA GLY A 148 9.76 7.04 -6.86
C GLY A 148 9.70 5.61 -7.39
N ALA A 149 10.80 4.85 -7.26
CA ALA A 149 10.92 3.47 -7.73
C ALA A 149 10.31 2.45 -6.74
N CYS A 150 10.17 2.81 -5.47
CA CYS A 150 9.44 1.97 -4.54
C CYS A 150 7.94 2.17 -4.76
N ARG A 151 7.33 1.13 -5.33
CA ARG A 151 5.90 1.02 -5.63
C ARG A 151 5.04 0.85 -4.36
N CYS A 152 5.59 1.12 -3.19
CA CYS A 152 4.92 0.96 -1.91
C CYS A 152 4.38 2.32 -1.42
N VAL A 153 3.66 3.06 -2.26
CA VAL A 153 2.90 4.21 -1.75
C VAL A 153 1.93 3.65 -0.72
N VAL A 154 2.23 3.87 0.56
CA VAL A 154 1.36 3.54 1.68
C VAL A 154 0.23 4.54 1.64
N ALA A 155 -0.73 4.35 0.73
CA ALA A 155 -2.04 4.97 0.86
C ALA A 155 -2.83 4.11 1.85
N ILE A 156 -3.21 4.72 2.97
CA ILE A 156 -4.33 4.31 3.81
C ILE A 156 -5.19 5.58 3.88
N SER A 157 -6.36 5.54 3.26
CA SER A 157 -7.39 6.57 3.43
C SER A 157 -8.02 6.48 4.82
#